data_AF-A0A0D0CPT6-F1
#
_entry.id   AF-A0A0D0CPT6-F1
#
_cell.length_a   1.000
_cell.length_b   1.000
_cell.length_c   1.000
_cell.angle_alpha   90.00
_cell.angle_beta   90.00
_cell.angle_gamma   90.00
#
_symmetry.space_group_name_H-M   'P 1'
#
loop_
_entity.id
_entity.type
_entity.pdbx_description
1 polymer ?
#
loop_
_entity_poly.entity_id
_entity_poly.type
_entity_poly.pdbx_seq_one_letter_code
_entity_poly.pdbx_strand_id
1 'polypeptide(L)'
;MKGSWFTRNLWLWSKAYILDREDLPWDTYGDWKMSRVDDENLAAELHLHLQSVGKYVKANDLVQYLSDPEVQQRFELKKTISLATTKRWMHKLGYRWLRNHCGQYVDGHERPDVVDYWQSVFIPNWKAMEVRMRQWSHDGITEEKLQLPQGTRLVIAWRHDESTFYANERRHSGWVHVDVGADPQPKGEGESIMVSDFISPEYGWCRSPDAKESARVIFRAGKAWDGYYTCDDVLAQTSATMDLLQKHYPDSDHVFIFDNASTHLKRAEDALSARHMPKRTQDWGVDATVRDKAGKAVNGPNGKLLKTKVQMSDGYLPNGRSQPLYFPKGHAEHAGKFKGMAQLLKERGFTNAEKLKVQCKDFKCKEGATNCCCR
;
A
#
# COMPACT_ATOMS: atom_id res chain seq x y z
N MET A 1 -34.41 16.35 32.25
CA MET A 1 -35.80 16.02 31.88
C MET A 1 -36.60 17.32 31.82
N LYS A 2 -37.14 17.71 30.65
CA LYS A 2 -38.08 18.84 30.59
C LYS A 2 -39.43 18.36 31.13
N GLY A 3 -39.85 18.87 32.28
CA GLY A 3 -41.00 18.37 33.05
C GLY A 3 -42.38 18.67 32.42
N SER A 4 -43.43 18.15 33.06
CA SER A 4 -44.85 18.20 32.61
C SER A 4 -45.36 19.60 32.22
N TRP A 5 -44.76 20.65 32.78
CA TRP A 5 -45.02 22.05 32.45
C TRP A 5 -44.74 22.38 30.97
N PHE A 6 -43.62 21.89 30.43
CA PHE A 6 -43.24 22.15 29.05
C PHE A 6 -44.20 21.47 28.07
N THR A 7 -44.61 20.24 28.35
CA THR A 7 -45.57 19.49 27.55
C THR A 7 -46.94 20.15 27.52
N ARG A 8 -47.38 20.72 28.66
CA ARG A 8 -48.65 21.43 28.76
C ARG A 8 -48.66 22.73 27.96
N ASN A 9 -47.58 23.51 28.02
CA ASN A 9 -47.45 24.74 27.24
C ASN A 9 -47.35 24.47 25.75
N LEU A 10 -46.60 23.44 25.34
CA LEU A 10 -46.51 23.06 23.93
C LEU A 10 -47.89 22.70 23.36
N TRP A 11 -48.72 22.01 24.14
CA TRP A 11 -50.07 21.64 23.71
C TRP A 11 -50.99 22.85 23.60
N LEU A 12 -50.89 23.80 24.54
CA LEU A 12 -51.67 25.04 24.51
C LEU A 12 -51.27 25.91 23.31
N TRP A 13 -49.98 26.11 23.06
CA TRP A 13 -49.47 26.87 21.91
C TRP A 13 -49.84 26.21 20.58
N SER A 14 -49.77 24.89 20.49
CA SER A 14 -50.17 24.16 19.28
C SER A 14 -51.67 24.34 18.99
N LYS A 15 -52.52 24.35 20.03
CA LYS A 15 -53.96 24.58 19.85
C LYS A 15 -54.27 26.03 19.46
N ALA A 16 -53.59 27.01 20.06
CA ALA A 16 -53.73 28.42 19.71
C ALA A 16 -53.38 28.65 18.23
N TYR A 17 -52.23 28.14 17.77
CA TYR A 17 -51.79 28.24 16.38
C TYR A 17 -52.72 27.53 15.37
N ILE A 18 -53.35 26.41 15.77
CA ILE A 18 -54.32 25.72 14.90
C ILE A 18 -55.59 26.55 14.73
N LEU A 19 -56.01 27.28 15.76
CA LEU A 19 -57.21 28.10 15.76
C LEU A 19 -56.98 29.45 15.06
N ASP A 20 -55.79 30.03 15.21
CA ASP A 20 -55.34 31.23 14.53
C ASP A 20 -53.88 31.05 14.09
N ARG A 21 -53.64 31.03 12.77
CA ARG A 21 -52.31 30.80 12.23
C ARG A 21 -51.35 31.98 12.43
N GLU A 22 -51.86 33.14 12.84
CA GLU A 22 -51.05 34.30 13.19
C GLU A 22 -50.70 34.34 14.69
N ASP A 23 -51.34 33.48 15.52
CA ASP A 23 -51.06 33.36 16.96
C ASP A 23 -49.88 32.41 17.21
N LEU A 24 -48.69 32.90 16.90
CA LEU A 24 -47.43 32.22 17.17
C LEU A 24 -47.01 32.42 18.64
N PRO A 25 -46.50 31.36 19.31
CA PRO A 25 -46.03 31.49 20.68
C PRO A 25 -44.88 32.48 20.77
N TRP A 26 -45.07 33.52 21.59
CA TRP A 26 -44.04 34.50 21.90
C TRP A 26 -42.95 33.86 22.74
N ASP A 27 -41.71 33.86 22.22
CA ASP A 27 -40.54 33.41 22.95
C ASP A 27 -40.25 34.41 24.07
N THR A 28 -40.45 33.98 25.32
CA THR A 28 -40.20 34.78 26.54
C THR A 28 -38.75 34.66 27.02
N TYR A 29 -37.91 33.90 26.31
CA TYR A 29 -36.47 33.85 26.55
C TYR A 29 -35.78 34.85 25.61
N GLY A 30 -35.27 35.93 26.21
CA GLY A 30 -34.75 37.16 25.60
C GLY A 30 -33.89 37.08 24.34
N ASP A 31 -33.92 38.20 23.61
CA ASP A 31 -33.01 38.71 22.59
C ASP A 31 -32.13 37.70 21.83
N TRP A 32 -32.40 37.61 20.51
CA TRP A 32 -31.55 37.20 19.38
C TRP A 32 -30.59 35.98 19.50
N LYS A 33 -30.78 35.03 18.58
CA LYS A 33 -29.96 33.82 18.34
C LYS A 33 -28.69 34.10 17.51
N MET A 34 -27.91 35.15 17.82
CA MET A 34 -26.64 35.35 17.10
C MET A 34 -25.49 34.65 17.81
N SER A 35 -24.75 33.85 17.02
CA SER A 35 -23.55 33.18 17.48
C SER A 35 -22.51 34.24 17.79
N ARG A 36 -21.62 34.00 18.77
CA ARG A 36 -20.56 34.97 19.11
C ARG A 36 -19.67 35.34 17.92
N VAL A 37 -19.47 34.42 16.98
CA VAL A 37 -18.76 34.68 15.71
C VAL A 37 -19.47 35.65 14.77
N ASP A 38 -20.74 35.98 15.02
CA ASP A 38 -21.48 36.97 14.25
C ASP A 38 -21.24 38.40 14.80
N ASP A 39 -20.50 38.54 15.89
CA ASP A 39 -19.93 39.82 16.34
C ASP A 39 -18.76 40.22 15.41
N GLU A 40 -18.86 41.38 14.76
CA GLU A 40 -17.90 41.83 13.75
C GLU A 40 -16.48 42.01 14.30
N ASN A 41 -16.34 42.45 15.57
CA ASN A 41 -15.02 42.65 16.18
C ASN A 41 -14.34 41.32 16.45
N LEU A 42 -15.10 40.35 16.99
CA LEU A 42 -14.57 39.00 17.21
C LEU A 42 -14.28 38.30 15.87
N ALA A 43 -15.16 38.43 14.87
CA ALA A 43 -14.95 37.85 13.55
C ALA A 43 -13.69 38.41 12.87
N ALA A 44 -13.49 39.72 12.93
CA ALA A 44 -12.30 40.38 12.38
C ALA A 44 -11.00 39.92 13.07
N GLU A 45 -11.00 39.82 14.40
CA GLU A 45 -9.84 39.32 15.15
C GLU A 45 -9.55 37.85 14.82
N LEU A 46 -10.58 37.00 14.73
CA LEU A 46 -10.43 35.61 14.33
C LEU A 46 -9.88 35.48 12.91
N HIS A 47 -10.30 36.36 11.99
CA HIS A 47 -9.72 36.43 10.65
C HIS A 47 -8.23 36.79 10.69
N LEU A 48 -7.83 37.79 11.46
CA LEU A 48 -6.43 38.19 11.62
C LEU A 48 -5.58 37.06 12.21
N HIS A 49 -6.10 36.36 13.22
CA HIS A 49 -5.41 35.21 13.79
C HIS A 49 -5.27 34.06 12.79
N LEU A 50 -6.32 33.74 12.04
CA LEU A 50 -6.24 32.71 11.00
C LEU A 50 -5.26 33.08 9.88
N GLN A 51 -5.17 34.36 9.52
CA GLN A 51 -4.18 34.86 8.57
C GLN A 51 -2.76 34.79 9.13
N SER A 52 -2.55 35.05 10.42
CA SER A 52 -1.22 34.97 11.06
C SER A 52 -0.70 33.53 11.17
N VAL A 53 -1.59 32.55 11.32
CA VAL A 53 -1.27 31.11 11.27
C VAL A 53 -0.81 30.68 9.87
N GLY A 54 -1.30 31.35 8.82
CA GLY A 54 -0.87 31.15 7.43
C GLY A 54 -1.55 29.98 6.71
N LYS A 55 -0.83 29.35 5.76
CA LYS A 55 -1.43 28.40 4.79
C LYS A 55 -2.03 27.13 5.39
N TYR A 56 -1.59 26.70 6.56
CA TYR A 56 -1.96 25.41 7.16
C TYR A 56 -2.83 25.52 8.41
N VAL A 57 -3.79 26.45 8.36
CA VAL A 57 -4.81 26.64 9.38
C VAL A 57 -5.57 25.35 9.68
N LYS A 58 -5.78 25.11 10.97
CA LYS A 58 -6.61 24.06 11.55
C LYS A 58 -7.72 24.73 12.36
N ALA A 59 -8.88 24.08 12.43
CA ALA A 59 -9.92 24.48 13.37
C ALA A 59 -9.42 24.49 14.83
N ASN A 60 -8.40 23.69 15.18
CA ASN A 60 -7.85 23.70 16.54
C ASN A 60 -7.08 24.98 16.88
N ASP A 61 -6.59 25.71 15.88
CA ASP A 61 -5.80 26.93 16.11
C ASP A 61 -6.67 28.05 16.71
N LEU A 62 -7.96 28.08 16.34
CA LEU A 62 -8.95 28.94 16.99
C LEU A 62 -9.30 28.47 18.41
N VAL A 63 -9.34 27.15 18.66
CA VAL A 63 -9.59 26.63 20.03
C VAL A 63 -8.47 27.06 20.96
N GLN A 64 -7.22 26.96 20.51
CA GLN A 64 -6.04 27.38 21.25
C GLN A 64 -6.03 28.90 21.46
N TYR A 65 -6.29 29.68 20.42
CA TYR A 65 -6.35 31.14 20.52
C TYR A 65 -7.43 31.62 21.50
N LEU A 66 -8.63 31.04 21.42
CA LEU A 66 -9.74 31.35 22.33
C LEU A 66 -9.57 30.73 23.73
N SER A 67 -8.53 29.92 23.96
CA SER A 67 -8.17 29.43 25.28
C SER A 67 -7.24 30.38 26.05
N ASP A 68 -6.65 31.38 25.36
CA ASP A 68 -5.80 32.39 25.97
C ASP A 68 -6.62 33.28 26.93
N PRO A 69 -6.22 33.40 28.21
CA PRO A 69 -6.90 34.25 29.19
C PRO A 69 -7.03 35.72 28.77
N GLU A 70 -6.05 36.28 28.05
CA GLU A 70 -6.10 37.69 27.62
C GLU A 70 -7.16 37.89 26.54
N VAL A 71 -7.26 36.96 25.59
CA VAL A 71 -8.29 36.96 24.54
C VAL A 71 -9.67 36.73 25.17
N GLN A 72 -9.77 35.83 26.13
CA GLN A 72 -11.02 35.59 26.87
C GLN A 72 -11.49 36.81 27.64
N GLN A 73 -10.58 37.54 28.28
CA GLN A 73 -10.90 38.77 28.98
C GLN A 73 -11.33 39.88 28.02
N ARG A 74 -10.62 40.05 26.89
CA ARG A 74 -10.90 41.09 25.87
C ARG A 74 -12.27 40.93 25.21
N PHE A 75 -12.72 39.69 24.99
CA PHE A 75 -14.01 39.39 24.35
C PHE A 75 -15.08 38.84 25.32
N GLU A 76 -14.85 38.96 26.63
CA GLU A 76 -15.75 38.53 27.71
C GLU A 76 -16.19 37.05 27.59
N LEU A 77 -15.29 36.19 27.14
CA LEU A 77 -15.54 34.76 26.96
C LEU A 77 -15.27 34.01 28.26
N LYS A 78 -16.31 33.36 28.81
CA LYS A 78 -16.21 32.60 30.06
C LYS A 78 -15.50 31.24 29.92
N LYS A 79 -15.40 30.73 28.69
CA LYS A 79 -14.79 29.45 28.35
C LYS A 79 -14.43 29.39 26.87
N THR A 80 -13.42 28.58 26.54
CA THR A 80 -13.13 28.26 25.14
C THR A 80 -14.26 27.42 24.51
N ILE A 81 -14.27 27.40 23.19
CA ILE A 81 -15.24 26.67 22.37
C ILE A 81 -14.77 25.26 22.05
N SER A 82 -15.70 24.36 21.76
CA SER A 82 -15.36 23.01 21.32
C SER A 82 -14.87 22.99 19.88
N LEU A 83 -14.09 21.97 19.51
CA LEU A 83 -13.64 21.76 18.14
C LEU A 83 -14.81 21.70 17.14
N ALA A 84 -15.95 21.10 17.52
CA ALA A 84 -17.14 21.02 16.69
C ALA A 84 -17.77 22.40 16.41
N THR A 85 -17.84 23.27 17.43
CA THR A 85 -18.29 24.66 17.25
C THR A 85 -17.32 25.44 16.39
N THR A 86 -16.03 25.23 16.58
CA THR A 86 -14.98 25.89 15.82
C THR A 86 -15.01 25.53 14.33
N LYS A 87 -15.25 24.26 13.98
CA LYS A 87 -15.49 23.86 12.59
C LYS A 87 -16.68 24.58 11.95
N ARG A 88 -17.76 24.82 12.71
CA ARG A 88 -18.91 25.61 12.23
C ARG A 88 -18.54 27.09 12.05
N TRP A 89 -17.73 27.63 12.96
CA TRP A 89 -17.23 29.02 12.87
C TRP A 89 -16.30 29.20 11.68
N MET A 90 -15.42 28.24 11.39
CA MET A 90 -14.58 28.24 10.19
C MET A 90 -15.42 28.45 8.92
N HIS A 91 -16.55 27.74 8.78
CA HIS A 91 -17.46 27.94 7.65
C HIS A 91 -18.11 29.33 7.61
N LYS A 92 -18.48 29.88 8.76
CA LYS A 92 -19.02 31.25 8.84
C LYS A 92 -17.98 32.31 8.48
N LEU A 93 -16.72 32.09 8.88
CA LEU A 93 -15.56 32.92 8.53
C LEU A 93 -15.06 32.64 7.10
N GLY A 94 -15.90 32.10 6.21
CA GLY A 94 -15.53 31.90 4.80
C GLY A 94 -14.49 30.80 4.54
N TYR A 95 -14.17 29.91 5.49
CA TYR A 95 -13.29 28.77 5.24
C TYR A 95 -14.07 27.50 4.86
N ARG A 96 -13.51 26.73 3.93
CA ARG A 96 -14.01 25.41 3.53
C ARG A 96 -12.91 24.35 3.66
N TRP A 97 -13.30 23.16 4.09
CA TRP A 97 -12.40 22.01 4.07
C TRP A 97 -12.39 21.40 2.68
N LEU A 98 -11.24 21.43 2.01
CA LEU A 98 -11.05 20.76 0.73
C LEU A 98 -10.22 19.49 0.93
N ARG A 99 -10.57 18.43 0.22
CA ARG A 99 -9.84 17.15 0.21
C ARG A 99 -9.70 16.69 -1.23
N ASN A 100 -8.48 16.73 -1.76
CA ASN A 100 -8.19 16.06 -3.02
C ASN A 100 -8.04 14.56 -2.71
N HIS A 101 -9.08 13.79 -3.02
CA HIS A 101 -9.02 12.33 -2.91
C HIS A 101 -8.13 11.81 -4.04
N CYS A 102 -7.00 11.20 -3.68
CA CYS A 102 -6.40 10.17 -4.53
C CYS A 102 -7.20 8.89 -4.29
N GLY A 103 -7.55 8.16 -5.36
CA GLY A 103 -8.41 6.99 -5.28
C GLY A 103 -7.90 5.96 -4.28
N GLN A 104 -8.82 5.27 -3.61
CA GLN A 104 -8.50 4.09 -2.80
C GLN A 104 -8.28 2.90 -3.73
N TYR A 105 -7.22 2.14 -3.50
CA TYR A 105 -7.03 0.86 -4.16
C TYR A 105 -7.99 -0.16 -3.53
N VAL A 106 -8.83 -0.80 -4.34
CA VAL A 106 -9.58 -1.98 -3.91
C VAL A 106 -8.65 -3.16 -4.06
N ASP A 107 -8.05 -3.58 -2.95
CA ASP A 107 -7.21 -4.76 -2.94
C ASP A 107 -8.12 -6.01 -2.84
N GLY A 108 -7.85 -7.01 -3.68
CA GLY A 108 -8.72 -8.18 -3.82
C GLY A 108 -8.58 -9.19 -2.68
N HIS A 109 -8.27 -8.77 -1.46
CA HIS A 109 -7.95 -9.67 -0.35
C HIS A 109 -9.15 -10.53 0.10
N GLU A 110 -10.38 -10.06 -0.12
CA GLU A 110 -11.60 -10.80 0.23
C GLU A 110 -11.96 -11.91 -0.78
N ARG A 111 -11.15 -12.13 -1.83
CA ARG A 111 -11.40 -13.19 -2.80
C ARG A 111 -11.36 -14.57 -2.13
N PRO A 112 -12.28 -15.50 -2.49
CA PRO A 112 -12.33 -16.83 -1.87
C PRO A 112 -11.03 -17.61 -1.91
N ASP A 113 -10.28 -17.54 -3.01
CA ASP A 113 -9.00 -18.25 -3.16
C ASP A 113 -7.87 -17.65 -2.30
N VAL A 114 -7.91 -16.34 -2.06
CA VAL A 114 -6.97 -15.66 -1.16
C VAL A 114 -7.26 -16.03 0.29
N VAL A 115 -8.54 -16.00 0.67
CA VAL A 115 -8.99 -16.39 2.01
C VAL A 115 -8.67 -17.86 2.29
N ASP A 116 -8.91 -18.75 1.32
CA ASP A 116 -8.57 -20.18 1.44
C ASP A 116 -7.06 -20.38 1.66
N TYR A 117 -6.20 -19.72 0.88
CA TYR A 117 -4.75 -19.77 1.09
C TYR A 117 -4.34 -19.23 2.47
N TRP A 118 -4.95 -18.13 2.92
CA TRP A 118 -4.67 -17.58 4.25
C TRP A 118 -5.00 -18.56 5.36
N GLN A 119 -6.19 -19.16 5.33
CA GLN A 119 -6.65 -20.06 6.38
C GLN A 119 -5.94 -21.42 6.34
N SER A 120 -5.67 -21.95 5.15
CA SER A 120 -5.13 -23.31 4.99
C SER A 120 -3.60 -23.37 4.98
N VAL A 121 -2.90 -22.29 4.59
CA VAL A 121 -1.43 -22.30 4.43
C VAL A 121 -0.76 -21.23 5.26
N PHE A 122 -1.10 -19.96 5.06
CA PHE A 122 -0.33 -18.85 5.65
C PHE A 122 -0.46 -18.81 7.18
N ILE A 123 -1.68 -18.78 7.72
CA ILE A 123 -1.92 -18.68 9.17
C ILE A 123 -1.35 -19.91 9.91
N PRO A 124 -1.55 -21.15 9.45
CA PRO A 124 -0.93 -22.31 10.09
C PRO A 124 0.60 -22.24 10.12
N ASN A 125 1.24 -21.86 9.00
CA ASN A 125 2.70 -21.71 8.95
C ASN A 125 3.19 -20.58 9.87
N TRP A 126 2.48 -19.46 9.90
CA TRP A 126 2.79 -18.34 10.80
C TRP A 126 2.71 -18.76 12.26
N LYS A 127 1.61 -19.41 12.68
CA LYS A 127 1.43 -19.92 14.04
C LYS A 127 2.52 -20.91 14.45
N ALA A 128 2.97 -21.76 13.54
CA ALA A 128 4.07 -22.69 13.80
C ALA A 128 5.40 -21.96 14.08
N MET A 129 5.65 -20.83 13.42
CA MET A 129 6.82 -19.99 13.67
C MET A 129 6.66 -19.11 14.92
N GLU A 130 5.44 -18.61 15.18
CA GLU A 130 5.09 -17.70 16.27
C GLU A 130 5.44 -18.27 17.66
N VAL A 131 5.42 -19.59 17.83
CA VAL A 131 5.88 -20.28 19.06
C VAL A 131 7.35 -19.96 19.40
N ARG A 132 8.16 -19.59 18.40
CA ARG A 132 9.57 -19.25 18.54
C ARG A 132 9.84 -17.76 18.33
N MET A 133 8.81 -16.93 18.18
CA MET A 133 8.93 -15.48 18.09
C MET A 133 8.77 -14.86 19.48
N ARG A 134 9.31 -13.65 19.66
CA ARG A 134 9.08 -12.89 20.89
C ARG A 134 7.59 -12.57 21.04
N GLN A 135 7.06 -12.74 22.23
CA GLN A 135 5.67 -12.42 22.55
C GLN A 135 5.62 -11.23 23.51
N TRP A 136 4.63 -10.37 23.32
CA TRP A 136 4.39 -9.21 24.15
C TRP A 136 3.02 -9.32 24.78
N SER A 137 2.91 -8.87 26.02
CA SER A 137 1.65 -8.81 26.74
C SER A 137 0.69 -7.82 26.05
N HIS A 138 -0.57 -7.80 26.47
CA HIS A 138 -1.59 -6.92 25.91
C HIS A 138 -1.24 -5.42 26.01
N ASP A 139 -0.32 -5.01 26.89
CA ASP A 139 0.17 -3.63 26.95
C ASP A 139 1.10 -3.25 25.78
N GLY A 140 1.55 -4.22 24.97
CA GLY A 140 2.46 -4.04 23.85
C GLY A 140 3.89 -3.66 24.24
N ILE A 141 4.22 -3.72 25.54
CA ILE A 141 5.50 -3.24 26.11
C ILE A 141 6.17 -4.36 26.89
N THR A 142 5.41 -5.07 27.72
CA THR A 142 5.94 -6.12 28.59
C THR A 142 6.19 -7.38 27.79
N GLU A 143 7.45 -7.81 27.72
CA GLU A 143 7.84 -9.07 27.07
C GLU A 143 7.37 -10.26 27.92
N GLU A 144 6.67 -11.21 27.29
CA GLU A 144 6.33 -12.47 27.94
C GLU A 144 7.55 -13.39 27.96
N LYS A 145 7.69 -14.17 29.04
CA LYS A 145 8.85 -15.06 29.19
C LYS A 145 8.79 -16.17 28.13
N LEU A 146 9.56 -15.99 27.06
CA LEU A 146 9.63 -16.96 25.97
C LEU A 146 10.37 -18.23 26.43
N GLN A 147 9.67 -19.36 26.41
CA GLN A 147 10.29 -20.68 26.55
C GLN A 147 10.48 -21.29 25.18
N LEU A 148 11.68 -21.16 24.63
CA LEU A 148 12.03 -21.79 23.36
C LEU A 148 12.07 -23.31 23.54
N PRO A 149 11.47 -24.08 22.61
CA PRO A 149 11.67 -25.53 22.56
C PRO A 149 13.16 -25.89 22.52
N GLN A 150 13.54 -26.99 23.18
CA GLN A 150 14.93 -27.39 23.31
C GLN A 150 15.59 -27.56 21.93
N GLY A 151 16.76 -26.95 21.75
CA GLY A 151 17.52 -27.01 20.49
C GLY A 151 17.00 -26.09 19.38
N THR A 152 16.06 -25.19 19.66
CA THR A 152 15.55 -24.22 18.67
C THR A 152 16.11 -22.81 18.88
N ARG A 153 16.18 -22.05 17.78
CA ARG A 153 16.57 -20.64 17.78
C ARG A 153 15.34 -19.74 17.76
N LEU A 154 15.50 -18.54 18.31
CA LEU A 154 14.52 -17.45 18.20
C LEU A 154 14.29 -17.13 16.72
N VAL A 155 13.03 -16.95 16.33
CA VAL A 155 12.66 -16.49 14.99
C VAL A 155 12.46 -14.98 15.04
N ILE A 156 13.13 -14.25 14.14
CA ILE A 156 12.96 -12.81 13.95
C ILE A 156 12.30 -12.56 12.60
N ALA A 157 11.16 -11.88 12.62
CA ALA A 157 10.42 -11.49 11.43
C ALA A 157 10.82 -10.09 10.97
N TRP A 158 11.43 -9.99 9.79
CA TRP A 158 11.82 -8.75 9.14
C TRP A 158 10.79 -8.36 8.10
N ARG A 159 10.08 -7.26 8.31
CA ARG A 159 9.12 -6.69 7.36
C ARG A 159 9.85 -5.76 6.42
N HIS A 160 9.65 -5.95 5.12
CA HIS A 160 10.21 -5.12 4.07
C HIS A 160 9.11 -4.33 3.37
N ASP A 161 9.43 -3.09 3.02
CA ASP A 161 8.57 -2.25 2.20
C ASP A 161 9.40 -1.14 1.52
N GLU A 162 8.85 -0.54 0.47
CA GLU A 162 9.41 0.59 -0.25
C GLU A 162 8.52 1.82 -0.16
N SER A 163 9.07 2.92 0.35
CA SER A 163 8.40 4.21 0.40
C SER A 163 9.07 5.19 -0.55
N THR A 164 8.27 5.83 -1.40
CA THR A 164 8.74 6.90 -2.29
C THR A 164 8.33 8.25 -1.76
N PHE A 165 9.31 9.14 -1.60
CA PHE A 165 9.13 10.51 -1.16
C PHE A 165 9.42 11.45 -2.32
N TYR A 166 8.59 12.48 -2.47
CA TYR A 166 8.70 13.44 -3.57
C TYR A 166 9.09 14.83 -3.05
N ALA A 167 9.89 15.57 -3.82
CA ALA A 167 10.33 16.91 -3.46
C ALA A 167 9.16 17.90 -3.26
N ASN A 168 8.08 17.73 -4.03
CA ASN A 168 6.87 18.55 -3.93
C ASN A 168 5.71 17.81 -3.24
N GLU A 169 6.00 16.78 -2.43
CA GLU A 169 4.99 16.10 -1.62
C GLU A 169 4.36 17.10 -0.65
N ARG A 170 3.02 17.15 -0.62
CA ARG A 170 2.30 18.27 0.00
C ARG A 170 1.02 17.80 0.67
N ARG A 171 0.52 18.64 1.57
CA ARG A 171 -0.80 18.44 2.16
C ARG A 171 -1.87 18.72 1.11
N HIS A 172 -2.58 17.67 0.72
CA HIS A 172 -3.69 17.71 -0.25
C HIS A 172 -5.06 18.04 0.37
N SER A 173 -5.10 18.24 1.69
CA SER A 173 -6.30 18.59 2.43
C SER A 173 -6.04 19.69 3.44
N GLY A 174 -6.97 20.63 3.55
CA GLY A 174 -6.87 21.72 4.52
C GLY A 174 -8.08 22.65 4.48
N TRP A 175 -8.11 23.57 5.45
CA TRP A 175 -9.04 24.70 5.44
C TRP A 175 -8.51 25.79 4.52
N VAL A 176 -9.32 26.19 3.55
CA VAL A 176 -8.98 27.22 2.56
C VAL A 176 -10.08 28.27 2.59
N HIS A 177 -9.71 29.55 2.64
CA HIS A 177 -10.67 30.64 2.55
C HIS A 177 -11.29 30.70 1.14
N VAL A 178 -12.56 31.06 1.03
CA VAL A 178 -13.30 31.08 -0.24
C VAL A 178 -12.70 32.02 -1.28
N ASP A 179 -12.08 33.11 -0.83
CA ASP A 179 -11.49 34.14 -1.68
C ASP A 179 -10.06 33.81 -2.15
N VAL A 180 -9.45 32.75 -1.62
CA VAL A 180 -8.13 32.32 -2.07
C VAL A 180 -8.28 31.62 -3.42
N GLY A 181 -7.73 32.26 -4.46
CA GLY A 181 -7.61 31.68 -5.79
C GLY A 181 -6.73 30.41 -5.80
N ALA A 182 -6.76 29.67 -6.91
CA ALA A 182 -5.90 28.50 -7.04
C ALA A 182 -4.42 28.94 -7.14
N ASP A 183 -3.63 28.65 -6.10
CA ASP A 183 -2.18 28.83 -6.15
C ASP A 183 -1.60 28.03 -7.33
N PRO A 184 -0.89 28.66 -8.29
CA PRO A 184 -0.18 27.94 -9.33
C PRO A 184 0.79 26.95 -8.70
N GLN A 185 0.66 25.68 -9.08
CA GLN A 185 1.50 24.62 -8.55
C GLN A 185 2.58 24.24 -9.55
N PRO A 186 3.79 23.85 -9.08
CA PRO A 186 4.74 23.16 -9.92
C PRO A 186 4.08 21.96 -10.59
N LYS A 187 4.37 21.76 -11.87
CA LYS A 187 3.85 20.63 -12.63
C LYS A 187 4.54 19.35 -12.16
N GLY A 188 3.75 18.40 -11.66
CA GLY A 188 4.24 17.11 -11.16
C GLY A 188 4.73 17.17 -9.70
N GLU A 189 5.17 16.02 -9.19
CA GLU A 189 5.58 15.85 -7.79
C GLU A 189 7.06 16.18 -7.54
N GLY A 190 7.81 16.50 -8.61
CA GLY A 190 9.24 16.83 -8.52
C GLY A 190 10.13 15.59 -8.53
N GLU A 191 11.38 15.76 -8.10
CA GLU A 191 12.32 14.65 -7.93
C GLU A 191 11.87 13.72 -6.81
N SER A 192 12.22 12.44 -6.89
CA SER A 192 11.83 11.45 -5.89
C SER A 192 12.99 10.60 -5.39
N ILE A 193 12.87 10.22 -4.13
CA ILE A 193 13.75 9.28 -3.47
C ILE A 193 12.90 8.13 -2.98
N MET A 194 13.26 6.92 -3.37
CA MET A 194 12.72 5.70 -2.82
C MET A 194 13.63 5.21 -1.69
N VAL A 195 13.04 4.88 -0.55
CA VAL A 195 13.72 4.25 0.57
C VAL A 195 13.14 2.86 0.73
N SER A 196 14.01 1.86 0.71
CA SER A 196 13.68 0.47 0.96
C SER A 196 14.47 -0.02 2.16
N ASP A 197 13.83 -0.71 3.10
CA ASP A 197 14.48 -1.17 4.33
C ASP A 197 13.74 -2.37 4.95
N PHE A 198 14.38 -3.01 5.92
CA PHE A 198 13.80 -4.09 6.72
C PHE A 198 13.63 -3.62 8.17
N ILE A 199 12.48 -3.94 8.78
CA ILE A 199 12.18 -3.58 10.16
C ILE A 199 11.66 -4.79 10.96
N SER A 200 12.11 -4.92 12.21
CA SER A 200 11.54 -5.86 13.18
C SER A 200 11.16 -5.12 14.47
N PRO A 201 10.15 -5.59 15.23
CA PRO A 201 9.82 -5.00 16.52
C PRO A 201 10.97 -5.08 17.55
N GLU A 202 11.80 -6.12 17.46
CA GLU A 202 12.86 -6.42 18.43
C GLU A 202 14.11 -5.55 18.22
N TYR A 203 14.45 -5.26 16.96
CA TYR A 203 15.70 -4.57 16.60
C TYR A 203 15.48 -3.23 15.89
N GLY A 204 14.23 -2.89 15.56
CA GLY A 204 13.93 -1.75 14.71
C GLY A 204 14.46 -1.97 13.29
N TRP A 205 15.11 -0.96 12.72
CA TRP A 205 15.69 -1.04 11.37
C TRP A 205 16.86 -2.02 11.33
N CYS A 206 16.93 -2.85 10.28
CA CYS A 206 17.97 -3.85 10.13
C CYS A 206 19.36 -3.21 9.92
N ARG A 207 20.19 -3.26 10.96
CA ARG A 207 21.50 -2.62 11.06
C ARG A 207 22.44 -3.43 11.92
N SER A 208 23.74 -3.19 11.80
CA SER A 208 24.70 -3.71 12.77
C SER A 208 24.48 -3.11 14.16
N PRO A 209 24.91 -3.79 15.25
CA PRO A 209 24.80 -3.25 16.61
C PRO A 209 25.50 -1.90 16.82
N ASP A 210 26.54 -1.61 16.03
CA ASP A 210 27.26 -0.33 16.03
C ASP A 210 26.69 0.71 15.03
N ALA A 211 25.59 0.37 14.35
CA ALA A 211 24.89 1.16 13.35
C ALA A 211 25.72 1.61 12.12
N LYS A 212 26.88 0.98 11.86
CA LYS A 212 27.72 1.28 10.70
C LYS A 212 27.29 0.56 9.41
N GLU A 213 26.67 -0.60 9.53
CA GLU A 213 26.11 -1.37 8.42
C GLU A 213 24.58 -1.29 8.47
N SER A 214 23.92 -1.19 7.32
CA SER A 214 22.46 -1.13 7.24
C SER A 214 21.96 -1.83 5.98
N ALA A 215 20.81 -2.49 6.11
CA ALA A 215 20.05 -3.05 4.98
C ALA A 215 19.35 -1.97 4.12
N ARG A 216 19.36 -0.71 4.55
CA ARG A 216 18.65 0.38 3.89
C ARG A 216 19.24 0.68 2.53
N VAL A 217 18.36 0.74 1.52
CA VAL A 217 18.66 1.26 0.20
C VAL A 217 17.98 2.61 0.02
N ILE A 218 18.76 3.61 -0.40
CA ILE A 218 18.26 4.90 -0.84
C ILE A 218 18.47 4.96 -2.35
N PHE A 219 17.38 5.01 -3.10
CA PHE A 219 17.38 4.95 -4.55
C PHE A 219 16.81 6.24 -5.13
N ARG A 220 17.55 6.92 -6.01
CA ARG A 220 17.10 8.15 -6.66
C ARG A 220 16.37 7.80 -7.94
N ALA A 221 15.05 7.82 -7.88
CA ALA A 221 14.23 7.39 -8.98
C ALA A 221 14.23 8.41 -10.13
N GLY A 222 14.20 7.90 -11.36
CA GLY A 222 14.08 8.70 -12.58
C GLY A 222 15.13 8.37 -13.63
N LYS A 223 14.76 8.58 -14.90
CA LYS A 223 15.60 8.26 -16.07
C LYS A 223 16.96 8.96 -16.08
N ALA A 224 17.05 10.15 -15.46
CA ALA A 224 18.29 10.92 -15.34
C ALA A 224 19.15 10.54 -14.12
N TRP A 225 18.66 9.62 -13.29
CA TRP A 225 19.27 9.20 -12.01
C TRP A 225 19.51 7.68 -12.03
N ASP A 226 19.07 6.96 -10.98
CA ASP A 226 19.31 5.52 -10.83
C ASP A 226 18.34 4.67 -11.65
N GLY A 227 17.34 5.29 -12.29
CA GLY A 227 16.37 4.63 -13.15
C GLY A 227 15.12 4.17 -12.40
N TYR A 228 14.79 2.89 -12.53
CA TYR A 228 13.64 2.25 -11.87
C TYR A 228 14.15 1.18 -10.92
N TYR A 229 13.53 1.06 -9.75
CA TYR A 229 13.83 -0.01 -8.81
C TYR A 229 13.35 -1.36 -9.37
N THR A 230 14.24 -2.33 -9.45
CA THR A 230 14.01 -3.61 -10.12
C THR A 230 14.07 -4.79 -9.16
N CYS A 231 13.63 -5.95 -9.64
CA CYS A 231 13.80 -7.21 -8.90
C CYS A 231 15.27 -7.51 -8.59
N ASP A 232 16.22 -7.07 -9.43
CA ASP A 232 17.65 -7.29 -9.17
C ASP A 232 18.12 -6.46 -7.98
N ASP A 233 17.59 -5.25 -7.81
CA ASP A 233 17.89 -4.39 -6.67
C ASP A 233 17.34 -5.00 -5.38
N VAL A 234 16.12 -5.55 -5.42
CA VAL A 234 15.52 -6.31 -4.30
C VAL A 234 16.37 -7.52 -3.94
N LEU A 235 16.84 -8.30 -4.94
CA LEU A 235 17.71 -9.45 -4.71
C LEU A 235 19.04 -9.02 -4.10
N ALA A 236 19.68 -7.98 -4.63
CA ALA A 236 20.94 -7.46 -4.11
C ALA A 236 20.80 -6.96 -2.67
N GLN A 237 19.75 -6.19 -2.36
CA GLN A 237 19.44 -5.73 -1.02
C GLN A 237 19.19 -6.91 -0.06
N THR A 238 18.41 -7.89 -0.50
CA THR A 238 18.07 -9.07 0.32
C THR A 238 19.31 -9.90 0.61
N SER A 239 20.19 -10.12 -0.39
CA SER A 239 21.46 -10.82 -0.20
C SER A 239 22.38 -10.08 0.77
N ALA A 240 22.55 -8.77 0.63
CA ALA A 240 23.34 -7.97 1.56
C ALA A 240 22.77 -8.00 2.99
N THR A 241 21.43 -8.01 3.12
CA THR A 241 20.75 -8.17 4.40
C THR A 241 21.02 -9.55 5.01
N MET A 242 21.02 -10.61 4.21
CA MET A 242 21.38 -11.96 4.68
C MET A 242 22.81 -12.01 5.22
N ASP A 243 23.78 -11.41 4.51
CA ASP A 243 25.17 -11.32 4.95
C ASP A 243 25.30 -10.54 6.28
N LEU A 244 24.58 -9.42 6.40
CA LEU A 244 24.54 -8.61 7.63
C LEU A 244 24.01 -9.43 8.80
N LEU A 245 22.88 -10.14 8.62
CA LEU A 245 22.25 -10.94 9.66
C LEU A 245 23.12 -12.14 10.05
N GLN A 246 23.74 -12.81 9.09
CA GLN A 246 24.66 -13.91 9.38
C GLN A 246 25.87 -13.45 10.20
N LYS A 247 26.35 -12.23 9.95
CA LYS A 247 27.49 -11.64 10.65
C LYS A 247 27.15 -11.19 12.08
N HIS A 248 26.02 -10.50 12.26
CA HIS A 248 25.71 -9.78 13.50
C HIS A 248 24.65 -10.47 14.37
N TYR A 249 23.83 -11.36 13.80
CA TYR A 249 22.72 -12.04 14.49
C TYR A 249 22.66 -13.56 14.22
N PRO A 250 23.79 -14.30 14.27
CA PRO A 250 23.86 -15.70 13.83
C PRO A 250 23.01 -16.68 14.67
N ASP A 251 22.66 -16.32 15.90
CA ASP A 251 21.96 -17.19 16.84
C ASP A 251 20.43 -17.18 16.66
N SER A 252 19.92 -16.53 15.61
CA SER A 252 18.50 -16.47 15.29
C SER A 252 18.19 -17.08 13.94
N ASP A 253 16.95 -17.55 13.78
CA ASP A 253 16.36 -17.81 12.47
C ASP A 253 15.71 -16.52 11.96
N HIS A 254 15.94 -16.17 10.71
CA HIS A 254 15.40 -14.95 10.12
C HIS A 254 14.35 -15.26 9.07
N VAL A 255 13.21 -14.57 9.16
CA VAL A 255 12.12 -14.67 8.20
C VAL A 255 11.91 -13.30 7.55
N PHE A 256 12.03 -13.24 6.23
CA PHE A 256 11.76 -12.03 5.46
C PHE A 256 10.30 -12.02 5.00
N ILE A 257 9.62 -10.90 5.18
CA ILE A 257 8.23 -10.69 4.80
C ILE A 257 8.18 -9.57 3.78
N PHE A 258 7.69 -9.91 2.59
CA PHE A 258 7.48 -8.99 1.48
C PHE A 258 5.99 -8.88 1.17
N ASP A 259 5.61 -7.80 0.50
CA ASP A 259 4.31 -7.71 -0.15
C ASP A 259 4.29 -8.50 -1.47
N ASN A 260 3.14 -8.48 -2.15
CA ASN A 260 2.96 -9.15 -3.44
C ASN A 260 3.22 -8.22 -4.64
N ALA A 261 4.07 -7.20 -4.50
CA ALA A 261 4.44 -6.34 -5.61
C ALA A 261 5.02 -7.16 -6.77
N SER A 262 4.76 -6.72 -8.00
CA SER A 262 5.18 -7.47 -9.20
C SER A 262 6.70 -7.66 -9.30
N THR A 263 7.48 -6.78 -8.66
CA THR A 263 8.94 -6.87 -8.51
C THR A 263 9.35 -8.04 -7.62
N HIS A 264 8.60 -8.32 -6.55
CA HIS A 264 8.83 -9.44 -5.63
C HIS A 264 8.40 -10.79 -6.21
N LEU A 265 7.43 -10.78 -7.12
CA LEU A 265 6.88 -11.99 -7.76
C LEU A 265 7.56 -12.35 -9.09
N LYS A 266 8.59 -11.61 -9.51
CA LYS A 266 9.28 -11.86 -10.77
C LYS A 266 10.01 -13.21 -10.68
N ARG A 267 9.74 -14.08 -11.65
CA ARG A 267 10.46 -15.35 -11.82
C ARG A 267 11.78 -15.10 -12.57
N ALA A 268 12.69 -16.07 -12.48
CA ALA A 268 13.89 -16.08 -13.31
C ALA A 268 13.53 -15.91 -14.80
N GLU A 269 14.44 -15.28 -15.57
CA GLU A 269 14.21 -14.96 -16.99
C GLU A 269 13.94 -16.21 -17.85
N ASP A 270 14.48 -17.36 -17.44
CA ASP A 270 14.32 -18.68 -18.07
C ASP A 270 13.30 -19.57 -17.36
N ALA A 271 12.52 -19.03 -16.40
CA ALA A 271 11.55 -19.80 -15.66
C ALA A 271 10.43 -20.34 -16.56
N LEU A 272 9.93 -21.53 -16.21
CA LEU A 272 8.83 -22.18 -16.90
C LEU A 272 7.57 -21.30 -16.93
N SER A 273 7.04 -21.08 -18.14
CA SER A 273 5.78 -20.36 -18.36
C SER A 273 5.03 -20.87 -19.58
N ALA A 274 3.83 -21.40 -19.37
CA ALA A 274 2.97 -21.88 -20.47
C ALA A 274 2.32 -20.73 -21.28
N ARG A 275 2.29 -19.49 -20.75
CA ARG A 275 1.49 -18.36 -21.27
C ARG A 275 1.85 -17.94 -22.70
N HIS A 276 3.06 -18.23 -23.17
CA HIS A 276 3.51 -17.87 -24.52
C HIS A 276 4.13 -19.03 -25.29
N MET A 277 4.08 -20.25 -24.75
CA MET A 277 4.61 -21.42 -25.46
C MET A 277 3.84 -21.64 -26.77
N PRO A 278 4.55 -21.88 -27.89
CA PRO A 278 3.94 -22.26 -29.14
C PRO A 278 3.49 -23.73 -29.08
N LYS A 279 2.47 -24.07 -29.87
CA LYS A 279 1.94 -25.44 -29.90
C LYS A 279 2.83 -26.40 -30.70
N ARG A 280 3.44 -25.92 -31.79
CA ARG A 280 4.28 -26.71 -32.71
C ARG A 280 5.76 -26.43 -32.48
N THR A 281 6.60 -27.34 -32.98
CA THR A 281 8.05 -27.15 -33.01
C THR A 281 8.42 -25.91 -33.79
N GLN A 282 9.24 -25.03 -33.21
CA GLN A 282 9.76 -23.85 -33.88
C GLN A 282 10.97 -23.26 -33.15
N ASP A 283 11.70 -22.38 -33.85
CA ASP A 283 12.73 -21.54 -33.26
C ASP A 283 12.03 -20.50 -32.35
N TRP A 284 12.10 -20.74 -31.04
CA TRP A 284 11.41 -19.93 -30.05
C TRP A 284 12.19 -19.89 -28.75
N GLY A 285 12.05 -18.80 -28.01
CA GLY A 285 12.61 -18.61 -26.69
C GLY A 285 11.87 -17.49 -25.98
N VAL A 286 12.12 -17.36 -24.68
CA VAL A 286 11.57 -16.26 -23.87
C VAL A 286 12.48 -15.04 -23.96
N ASP A 287 11.89 -13.86 -23.90
CA ASP A 287 12.66 -12.61 -23.94
C ASP A 287 13.29 -12.36 -22.58
N ALA A 288 14.62 -12.47 -22.51
CA ALA A 288 15.41 -12.11 -21.35
C ALA A 288 16.11 -10.77 -21.57
N THR A 289 16.23 -10.00 -20.50
CA THR A 289 17.00 -8.75 -20.52
C THR A 289 18.49 -9.06 -20.68
N VAL A 290 19.14 -8.43 -21.66
CA VAL A 290 20.59 -8.56 -21.85
C VAL A 290 21.31 -7.82 -20.73
N ARG A 291 22.31 -8.47 -20.15
CA ARG A 291 23.15 -7.91 -19.08
C ARG A 291 24.59 -7.78 -19.52
N ASP A 292 25.27 -6.77 -19.00
CA ASP A 292 26.70 -6.60 -19.19
C ASP A 292 27.52 -7.50 -18.24
N LYS A 293 28.84 -7.38 -18.28
CA LYS A 293 29.75 -8.17 -17.42
C LYS A 293 29.58 -7.88 -15.92
N ALA A 294 29.00 -6.75 -15.55
CA ALA A 294 28.71 -6.38 -14.18
C ALA A 294 27.27 -6.77 -13.75
N GLY A 295 26.52 -7.46 -14.62
CA GLY A 295 25.14 -7.89 -14.35
C GLY A 295 24.10 -6.79 -14.56
N LYS A 296 24.49 -5.59 -15.02
CA LYS A 296 23.58 -4.48 -15.23
C LYS A 296 22.85 -4.62 -16.57
N ALA A 297 21.58 -4.26 -16.57
CA ALA A 297 20.74 -4.33 -17.77
C ALA A 297 21.23 -3.35 -18.85
N VAL A 298 21.36 -3.86 -20.08
CA VAL A 298 21.90 -3.11 -21.23
C VAL A 298 20.75 -2.43 -21.98
N ASN A 299 20.91 -1.13 -22.26
CA ASN A 299 19.98 -0.39 -23.11
C ASN A 299 20.43 -0.44 -24.58
N GLY A 300 19.47 -0.65 -25.49
CA GLY A 300 19.68 -0.51 -26.92
C GLY A 300 19.76 0.95 -27.37
N PRO A 301 20.05 1.19 -28.67
CA PRO A 301 20.21 2.55 -29.23
C PRO A 301 18.96 3.44 -29.09
N ASN A 302 17.80 2.82 -28.91
CA ASN A 302 16.51 3.48 -28.72
C ASN A 302 16.20 3.80 -27.24
N GLY A 303 17.14 3.53 -26.32
CA GLY A 303 16.96 3.72 -24.88
C GLY A 303 16.01 2.71 -24.22
N LYS A 304 15.59 1.65 -24.92
CA LYS A 304 14.86 0.53 -24.32
C LYS A 304 15.83 -0.57 -23.92
N LEU A 305 15.45 -1.36 -22.91
CA LEU A 305 16.19 -2.55 -22.52
C LEU A 305 16.37 -3.49 -23.72
N LEU A 306 17.63 -3.84 -24.00
CA LEU A 306 17.98 -4.82 -25.01
C LEU A 306 17.54 -6.20 -24.51
N LYS A 307 16.86 -6.95 -25.38
CA LYS A 307 16.38 -8.29 -25.06
C LYS A 307 17.00 -9.32 -25.98
N THR A 308 17.23 -10.51 -25.46
CA THR A 308 17.67 -11.68 -26.22
C THR A 308 16.73 -12.85 -25.96
N LYS A 309 16.71 -13.81 -26.89
CA LYS A 309 15.93 -15.04 -26.73
C LYS A 309 16.74 -16.05 -25.93
N VAL A 310 16.21 -16.50 -24.80
CA VAL A 310 16.79 -17.58 -24.00
C VAL A 310 15.88 -18.80 -24.01
N GLN A 311 16.49 -19.97 -23.85
CA GLN A 311 15.76 -21.21 -23.64
C GLN A 311 15.22 -21.24 -22.21
N MET A 312 13.99 -21.70 -22.04
CA MET A 312 13.45 -21.95 -20.71
C MET A 312 14.15 -23.17 -20.10
N SER A 313 14.25 -23.14 -18.77
CA SER A 313 14.60 -24.28 -17.94
C SER A 313 13.73 -25.52 -18.23
N ASP A 314 14.28 -26.69 -17.93
CA ASP A 314 13.58 -27.96 -18.15
C ASP A 314 12.38 -28.11 -17.22
N GLY A 315 11.34 -28.79 -17.72
CA GLY A 315 10.23 -29.25 -16.89
C GLY A 315 10.57 -30.53 -16.15
N TYR A 316 9.62 -31.03 -15.36
CA TYR A 316 9.71 -32.36 -14.75
C TYR A 316 8.49 -33.20 -15.14
N LEU A 317 8.74 -34.46 -15.48
CA LEU A 317 7.72 -35.48 -15.68
C LEU A 317 7.16 -35.96 -14.33
N PRO A 318 5.97 -36.61 -14.29
CA PRO A 318 5.39 -37.12 -13.04
C PRO A 318 6.28 -38.11 -12.27
N ASN A 319 7.23 -38.75 -12.95
CA ASN A 319 8.22 -39.65 -12.36
C ASN A 319 9.48 -38.93 -11.84
N GLY A 320 9.48 -37.60 -11.80
CA GLY A 320 10.60 -36.77 -11.32
C GLY A 320 11.75 -36.58 -12.33
N ARG A 321 11.70 -37.22 -13.51
CA ARG A 321 12.74 -37.05 -14.53
C ARG A 321 12.62 -35.68 -15.20
N SER A 322 13.76 -35.08 -15.53
CA SER A 322 13.80 -33.86 -16.36
C SER A 322 13.08 -34.11 -17.69
N GLN A 323 12.27 -33.13 -18.09
CA GLN A 323 11.66 -33.02 -19.40
C GLN A 323 12.28 -31.83 -20.13
N PRO A 324 13.27 -32.08 -21.02
CA PRO A 324 13.82 -31.04 -21.86
C PRO A 324 12.74 -30.43 -22.75
N LEU A 325 12.62 -29.11 -22.74
CA LEU A 325 11.64 -28.39 -23.55
C LEU A 325 12.11 -28.12 -24.98
N TYR A 326 13.42 -28.23 -25.19
CA TYR A 326 14.10 -28.01 -26.45
C TYR A 326 14.71 -29.32 -26.93
N PHE A 327 14.81 -29.49 -28.23
CA PHE A 327 15.54 -30.61 -28.80
C PHE A 327 17.05 -30.43 -28.57
N PRO A 328 17.79 -31.52 -28.30
CA PRO A 328 19.24 -31.44 -28.10
C PRO A 328 19.94 -30.93 -29.36
N LYS A 329 21.10 -30.31 -29.21
CA LYS A 329 21.88 -29.74 -30.34
C LYS A 329 22.25 -30.76 -31.43
N GLY A 330 22.29 -32.05 -31.10
CA GLY A 330 22.56 -33.14 -32.06
C GLY A 330 21.33 -33.72 -32.77
N HIS A 331 20.13 -33.14 -32.58
CA HIS A 331 18.91 -33.66 -33.21
C HIS A 331 18.88 -33.38 -34.72
N ALA A 332 18.70 -34.42 -35.54
CA ALA A 332 18.84 -34.38 -37.00
C ALA A 332 18.08 -33.23 -37.69
N GLU A 333 16.81 -32.99 -37.31
CA GLU A 333 15.95 -32.02 -38.01
C GLU A 333 15.60 -30.76 -37.19
N HIS A 334 15.76 -30.81 -35.87
CA HIS A 334 15.15 -29.85 -34.93
C HIS A 334 16.12 -29.39 -33.85
N ALA A 335 17.43 -29.55 -34.06
CA ALA A 335 18.46 -29.17 -33.09
C ALA A 335 18.21 -27.78 -32.48
N GLY A 336 18.11 -27.72 -31.14
CA GLY A 336 17.93 -26.48 -30.38
C GLY A 336 16.54 -25.83 -30.48
N LYS A 337 15.62 -26.37 -31.29
CA LYS A 337 14.25 -25.85 -31.42
C LYS A 337 13.41 -26.20 -30.22
N PHE A 338 12.46 -25.34 -29.87
CA PHE A 338 11.46 -25.64 -28.87
C PHE A 338 10.53 -26.73 -29.40
N LYS A 339 10.24 -27.77 -28.60
CA LYS A 339 9.45 -28.95 -29.03
C LYS A 339 8.00 -28.65 -29.36
N GLY A 340 7.43 -27.58 -28.79
CA GLY A 340 6.01 -27.27 -28.89
C GLY A 340 5.17 -28.00 -27.83
N MET A 341 4.14 -27.33 -27.33
CA MET A 341 3.28 -27.90 -26.28
C MET A 341 2.65 -29.24 -26.66
N ALA A 342 2.29 -29.45 -27.93
CA ALA A 342 1.68 -30.71 -28.35
C ALA A 342 2.63 -31.90 -28.17
N GLN A 343 3.90 -31.74 -28.53
CA GLN A 343 4.92 -32.77 -28.35
C GLN A 343 5.22 -33.01 -26.87
N LEU A 344 5.34 -31.94 -26.08
CA LEU A 344 5.58 -32.03 -24.64
C LEU A 344 4.44 -32.74 -23.90
N LEU A 345 3.20 -32.53 -24.33
CA LEU A 345 2.04 -33.24 -23.78
C LEU A 345 2.01 -34.70 -24.23
N LYS A 346 2.40 -35.03 -25.46
CA LYS A 346 2.59 -36.42 -25.90
C LYS A 346 3.61 -37.15 -25.05
N GLU A 347 4.75 -36.52 -24.74
CA GLU A 347 5.77 -37.06 -23.83
C GLU A 347 5.24 -37.29 -22.40
N ARG A 348 4.21 -36.54 -22.00
CA ARG A 348 3.49 -36.71 -20.72
C ARG A 348 2.35 -37.74 -20.79
N GLY A 349 2.13 -38.39 -21.92
CA GLY A 349 1.11 -39.43 -22.11
C GLY A 349 -0.23 -38.95 -22.69
N PHE A 350 -0.35 -37.69 -23.12
CA PHE A 350 -1.57 -37.19 -23.76
C PHE A 350 -1.62 -37.59 -25.24
N THR A 351 -2.60 -38.42 -25.62
CA THR A 351 -2.69 -39.00 -26.97
C THR A 351 -3.21 -38.03 -28.04
N ASN A 352 -4.00 -37.02 -27.67
CA ASN A 352 -4.70 -36.12 -28.62
C ASN A 352 -4.19 -34.66 -28.59
N ALA A 353 -3.01 -34.39 -28.03
CA ALA A 353 -2.51 -33.03 -27.84
C ALA A 353 -2.40 -32.19 -29.13
N GLU A 354 -2.17 -32.83 -30.28
CA GLU A 354 -2.12 -32.16 -31.59
C GLU A 354 -3.47 -31.63 -32.06
N LYS A 355 -4.57 -32.21 -31.59
CA LYS A 355 -5.93 -31.78 -31.95
C LYS A 355 -6.44 -30.67 -31.02
N LEU A 356 -5.82 -30.49 -29.85
CA LEU A 356 -6.20 -29.47 -28.89
C LEU A 356 -5.92 -28.07 -29.40
N LYS A 357 -6.75 -27.10 -29.02
CA LYS A 357 -6.45 -25.68 -29.27
C LYS A 357 -5.25 -25.26 -28.42
N VAL A 358 -4.49 -24.24 -28.85
CA VAL A 358 -3.38 -23.68 -28.06
C VAL A 358 -3.89 -23.23 -26.70
N GLN A 359 -5.01 -22.50 -26.69
CA GLN A 359 -5.69 -22.00 -25.51
C GLN A 359 -7.19 -21.93 -25.75
N CYS A 360 -7.98 -22.04 -24.69
CA CYS A 360 -9.40 -21.66 -24.70
C CYS A 360 -9.56 -20.15 -24.84
N LYS A 361 -10.73 -19.71 -25.33
CA LYS A 361 -11.04 -18.27 -25.46
C LYS A 361 -10.98 -17.62 -24.07
N ASP A 362 -10.25 -16.51 -23.97
CA ASP A 362 -10.07 -15.72 -22.73
C ASP A 362 -9.54 -16.51 -21.52
N PHE A 363 -8.81 -17.62 -21.74
CA PHE A 363 -8.38 -18.55 -20.68
C PHE A 363 -9.54 -19.14 -19.86
N LYS A 364 -10.76 -19.14 -20.42
CA LYS A 364 -11.96 -19.70 -19.79
C LYS A 364 -12.13 -21.15 -20.21
N CYS A 365 -11.41 -22.04 -19.52
CA CYS A 365 -11.64 -23.47 -19.61
C CYS A 365 -12.94 -23.84 -18.89
N LYS A 366 -13.67 -24.84 -19.40
CA LYS A 366 -14.84 -25.36 -18.68
C LYS A 366 -14.35 -25.97 -17.36
N GLU A 367 -15.04 -25.68 -16.26
CA GLU A 367 -14.70 -26.22 -14.94
C GLU A 367 -14.63 -27.76 -14.98
N GLY A 368 -13.56 -28.32 -14.41
CA GLY A 368 -13.27 -29.76 -14.43
C GLY A 368 -12.73 -30.32 -15.76
N ALA A 369 -12.64 -29.53 -16.83
CA ALA A 369 -12.12 -30.02 -18.11
C ALA A 369 -10.59 -30.09 -18.13
N THR A 370 -10.03 -31.29 -18.25
CA THR A 370 -8.57 -31.55 -18.21
C THR A 370 -7.91 -31.64 -19.59
N ASN A 371 -8.69 -31.54 -20.67
CA ASN A 371 -8.24 -31.77 -22.05
C ASN A 371 -8.82 -30.76 -23.05
N CYS A 372 -9.14 -29.53 -22.62
CA CYS A 372 -9.79 -28.53 -23.46
C CYS A 372 -8.81 -27.73 -24.34
N CYS A 373 -7.58 -27.50 -23.88
CA CYS A 373 -6.49 -26.88 -24.64
C CYS A 373 -5.12 -27.41 -24.19
N CYS A 374 -4.05 -27.01 -24.90
CA CYS A 374 -2.68 -27.37 -24.54
C CYS A 374 -2.15 -26.65 -23.28
N ARG A 375 -2.72 -25.49 -22.93
CA ARG A 375 -2.32 -24.67 -21.78
C ARG A 375 -3.12 -24.99 -20.52
#